data_AF-A0A3C0R8Y7-F1
#
_entry.id   AF-A0A3C0R8Y7-F1
#
_cell.length_a   1.000
_cell.length_b   1.000
_cell.length_c   1.000
_cell.angle_alpha   90.00
_cell.angle_beta   90.00
_cell.angle_gamma   90.00
#
_symmetry.space_group_name_H-M   'P 1'
#
loop_
_entity.id
_entity.type
_entity.pdbx_description
1 polymer ?
#
loop_
_entity_poly.entity_id
_entity_poly.type
_entity_poly.pdbx_seq_one_letter_code
_entity_poly.pdbx_strand_id
1 'polypeptide(L)' 'MNSLAHKLGGWDDTIVALATPPGIGAIGVLRVSGSKAIDIVNTLFPSKNLAAQASHTLHVGLLKKDNLLLDEVVVS' A
#
# COMPACT_ATOMS: atom_id res chain seq x y z
N MET A 1 31.18 14.70 -12.78
CA MET A 1 31.92 13.99 -11.71
C MET A 1 30.90 13.23 -10.90
N ASN A 2 30.95 11.91 -10.99
CA ASN A 2 30.03 10.97 -10.37
C ASN A 2 29.94 11.21 -8.87
N SER A 3 28.72 11.23 -8.34
CA SER A 3 28.46 10.76 -6.99
C SER A 3 27.16 9.97 -7.01
N LEU A 4 27.29 8.68 -7.30
CA LEU A 4 26.28 7.63 -7.17
C LEU A 4 25.89 7.39 -5.69
N ALA A 5 26.05 8.38 -4.80
CA ALA A 5 25.99 8.21 -3.35
C ALA A 5 24.77 8.86 -2.67
N HIS A 6 23.71 9.18 -3.42
CA HIS A 6 22.44 9.64 -2.82
C HIS A 6 21.28 8.70 -3.16
N LYS A 7 21.46 7.39 -2.91
CA LYS A 7 20.41 6.38 -3.12
C LYS A 7 20.15 5.52 -1.89
N LEU A 8 20.34 6.10 -0.71
CA LEU A 8 19.65 5.65 0.49
C LEU A 8 18.41 6.54 0.58
N GLY A 9 17.21 5.95 0.49
CA GLY A 9 15.96 6.67 0.66
C GLY A 9 15.99 7.46 1.97
N GLY A 10 15.40 8.66 1.96
CA GLY A 10 15.30 9.44 3.19
C GLY A 10 14.53 8.63 4.24
N TRP A 11 14.80 8.87 5.53
CA TRP A 11 14.07 8.21 6.63
C TRP A 11 12.55 8.49 6.61
N ASP A 12 12.11 9.45 5.79
CA ASP A 12 10.72 9.86 5.62
C ASP A 12 10.05 9.27 4.36
N ASP A 13 10.75 8.43 3.59
CA ASP A 13 10.17 7.82 2.39
C ASP A 13 9.02 6.86 2.76
N THR A 14 7.99 6.85 1.91
CA THR A 14 6.93 5.85 2.04
C THR A 14 7.36 4.56 1.35
N ILE A 15 7.47 3.49 2.13
CA ILE A 15 7.96 2.18 1.72
C ILE A 15 6.84 1.16 1.65
N VAL A 16 7.05 0.09 0.87
CA VAL A 16 6.14 -1.06 0.80
C VAL A 16 6.95 -2.36 0.78
N ALA A 17 6.43 -3.39 1.42
CA ALA A 17 6.99 -4.73 1.38
C ALA A 17 5.90 -5.81 1.53
N LEU A 18 6.22 -7.02 1.07
CA LEU A 18 5.51 -8.22 1.49
C LEU A 18 5.77 -8.44 2.98
N ALA A 19 4.71 -8.52 3.77
CA ALA A 19 4.74 -8.78 5.21
C ALA A 19 4.49 -10.27 5.52
N THR A 20 4.23 -11.10 4.50
CA THR A 20 4.09 -12.56 4.59
C THR A 20 5.23 -13.26 3.85
N PRO A 21 5.59 -14.50 4.23
CA PRO A 21 6.59 -15.29 3.50
C PRO A 21 6.24 -15.48 2.01
N PRO A 22 7.23 -15.64 1.13
CA PRO A 22 6.99 -15.97 -0.27
C PRO A 22 6.44 -17.40 -0.40
N GLY A 23 5.56 -17.63 -1.36
CA GLY A 23 4.98 -18.94 -1.65
C GLY A 23 3.48 -18.85 -1.91
N ILE A 24 2.87 -20.01 -2.11
CA ILE A 24 1.41 -20.12 -2.29
C ILE A 24 0.78 -20.25 -0.90
N GLY A 25 -0.15 -19.36 -0.60
CA GLY A 25 -0.92 -19.36 0.63
C GLY A 25 -2.31 -18.77 0.39
N ALA A 26 -3.20 -18.90 1.37
CA ALA A 26 -4.56 -18.36 1.26
C ALA A 26 -4.58 -16.81 1.25
N ILE A 27 -3.62 -16.17 1.93
CA ILE A 27 -3.53 -14.72 2.08
C ILE A 27 -2.07 -14.29 1.94
N GLY A 28 -1.85 -13.22 1.17
CA GLY A 28 -0.63 -12.43 1.20
C GLY A 28 -0.90 -11.05 1.80
N VAL A 29 0.04 -10.52 2.57
CA VAL A 29 -0.08 -9.16 3.15
C VAL A 29 0.98 -8.26 2.54
N LEU A 30 0.55 -7.15 1.95
CA LEU A 30 1.42 -6.02 1.62
C LEU A 30 1.28 -4.97 2.71
N ARG A 31 2.40 -4.55 3.31
CA ARG A 31 2.44 -3.46 4.28
C ARG A 31 3.06 -2.23 3.65
N VAL A 32 2.33 -1.12 3.67
CA VAL A 32 2.81 0.21 3.27
C VAL A 32 3.04 1.05 4.53
N SER A 33 4.13 1.78 4.61
CA SER A 33 4.47 2.60 5.77
C SER A 33 5.14 3.90 5.35
N GLY A 34 4.74 5.01 5.97
CA GLY A 34 5.24 6.35 5.70
C GLY A 34 4.12 7.37 5.59
N SER A 35 4.49 8.65 5.49
CA SER A 35 3.54 9.78 5.51
C SER A 35 2.51 9.75 4.38
N LYS A 36 2.80 9.08 3.26
CA LYS A 36 1.90 8.97 2.10
C LYS A 36 1.21 7.61 1.98
N ALA A 37 1.34 6.73 2.96
CA ALA A 37 0.87 5.35 2.86
C ALA A 37 -0.64 5.28 2.56
N ILE A 38 -1.45 6.01 3.33
CA ILE A 38 -2.90 6.05 3.13
C ILE A 38 -3.25 6.68 1.79
N ASP A 39 -2.63 7.80 1.42
CA ASP A 39 -2.90 8.47 0.14
C ASP A 39 -2.64 7.56 -1.06
N ILE A 40 -1.51 6.83 -1.05
CA ILE A 40 -1.14 5.89 -2.11
C ILE A 40 -2.20 4.78 -2.21
N VAL A 41 -2.56 4.14 -1.11
CA VAL A 41 -3.55 3.04 -1.13
C VAL A 41 -4.94 3.57 -1.51
N ASN A 42 -5.32 4.76 -1.06
CA ASN A 42 -6.60 5.40 -1.38
C ASN A 42 -6.77 5.65 -2.88
N THR A 43 -5.68 5.97 -3.61
CA THR A 43 -5.74 6.13 -5.07
C THR A 43 -6.10 4.85 -5.81
N LEU A 44 -5.87 3.69 -5.18
CA LEU A 44 -6.15 2.36 -5.74
C LEU A 44 -7.45 1.75 -5.18
N PHE A 45 -8.06 2.33 -4.14
CA PHE A 45 -9.18 1.74 -3.42
C PHE A 45 -10.46 2.59 -3.58
N PRO A 46 -11.21 2.44 -4.70
CA PRO A 46 -12.37 3.28 -5.00
C PRO A 46 -13.57 3.06 -4.08
N SER A 47 -13.61 1.97 -3.30
CA SER A 47 -14.79 1.60 -2.50
C SER A 47 -15.07 2.58 -1.36
N LYS A 48 -14.05 3.26 -0.82
CA LYS A 48 -14.16 4.27 0.25
C LYS A 48 -13.01 5.26 0.19
N ASN A 49 -13.24 6.48 0.71
CA ASN A 49 -12.13 7.37 1.03
C ASN A 49 -11.47 6.92 2.35
N LEU A 50 -10.33 6.25 2.26
CA LEU A 50 -9.56 5.73 3.39
C LEU A 50 -9.06 6.83 4.33
N ALA A 51 -8.77 8.03 3.81
CA ALA A 51 -8.34 9.17 4.61
C ALA A 51 -9.45 9.71 5.54
N ALA A 52 -10.71 9.34 5.29
CA ALA A 52 -11.86 9.73 6.10
C ALA A 52 -12.33 8.62 7.07
N GLN A 53 -11.66 7.47 7.10
CA GLN A 53 -12.03 6.37 7.97
C GLN A 53 -11.37 6.50 9.35
N ALA A 54 -11.98 5.91 10.37
CA ALA A 54 -11.36 5.81 11.67
C ALA A 54 -10.13 4.89 11.61
N SER A 55 -9.10 5.20 12.41
CA SER A 55 -7.94 4.30 12.53
C SER A 55 -8.34 2.94 13.10
N HIS A 56 -7.57 1.89 12.76
CA HIS A 56 -7.75 0.52 13.29
C HIS A 56 -9.08 -0.13 12.90
N THR A 57 -9.58 0.15 11.68
CA THR A 57 -10.79 -0.48 11.15
C THR A 57 -10.49 -1.18 9.84
N LEU A 58 -11.25 -2.24 9.54
CA LEU A 58 -11.08 -3.03 8.32
C LEU A 58 -12.09 -2.61 7.24
N HIS A 59 -11.64 -2.62 5.99
CA HIS A 59 -12.41 -2.22 4.82
C HIS A 59 -12.25 -3.20 3.67
N VAL A 60 -13.35 -3.89 3.34
CA VAL A 60 -13.41 -4.79 2.19
C VAL A 60 -13.68 -3.99 0.92
N GLY A 61 -12.97 -4.32 -0.16
CA GLY A 61 -13.22 -3.73 -1.47
C GLY A 61 -12.25 -4.22 -2.54
N LEU A 62 -12.44 -3.72 -3.76
CA LEU A 62 -11.59 -4.06 -4.89
C LEU A 62 -10.50 -3.01 -5.07
N LEU A 63 -9.25 -3.44 -5.23
CA LEU A 63 -8.19 -2.58 -5.75
C LEU A 63 -8.38 -2.41 -7.26
N LYS A 64 -8.23 -1.18 -7.73
CA LYS A 64 -8.35 -0.81 -9.13
C LYS A 64 -7.20 0.11 -9.52
N LYS A 65 -6.63 -0.13 -10.71
CA LYS A 65 -5.74 0.82 -11.37
C LYS A 65 -6.34 1.17 -12.73
N ASP A 66 -6.70 2.44 -12.91
CA ASP A 66 -7.42 2.92 -14.09
C ASP A 66 -8.73 2.14 -14.31
N ASN A 67 -8.80 1.33 -15.36
CA ASN A 67 -9.94 0.44 -15.67
C ASN A 67 -9.68 -1.04 -15.37
N LEU A 68 -8.53 -1.38 -14.79
CA LEU A 68 -8.18 -2.75 -14.44
C LEU A 68 -8.49 -3.03 -12.96
N LEU A 69 -9.33 -4.04 -12.72
CA LEU A 69 -9.49 -4.63 -11.38
C LEU A 69 -8.26 -5.49 -11.07
N LEU A 70 -7.64 -5.25 -9.93
CA LEU A 70 -6.42 -5.93 -9.52
C LEU A 70 -6.72 -7.13 -8.63
N ASP A 71 -7.39 -6.89 -7.50
CA ASP A 71 -7.71 -7.92 -6.53
C ASP A 71 -8.82 -7.46 -5.56
N GLU A 72 -9.46 -8.40 -4.88
CA GLU A 72 -10.33 -8.14 -3.74
C GLU A 72 -9.52 -8.21 -2.45
N VAL A 73 -9.58 -7.15 -1.64
CA VAL A 73 -8.70 -7.00 -0.47
C VAL A 73 -9.47 -6.57 0.77
N VAL A 74 -8.82 -6.74 1.91
CA VAL A 74 -9.18 -6.10 3.18
C VAL A 74 -8.08 -5.11 3.52
N VAL A 75 -8.40 -3.82 3.56
CA VAL A 75 -7.48 -2.74 3.97
C VAL A 75 -7.69 -2.41 5.44
N SER A 76 -6.60 -2.22 6.19
CA SER A 76 -6.59 -1.86 7.62
C SER A 76 -6.09 -0.45 7.86
#